data_AF-A0A381DK24-F1
#
_entry.id   AF-A0A381DK24-F1
#
_cell.length_a   1.000
_cell.length_b   1.000
_cell.length_c   1.000
_cell.angle_alpha   90.00
_cell.angle_beta   90.00
_cell.angle_gamma   90.00
#
_symmetry.space_group_name_H-M   'P 1'
#
loop_
_entity.id
_entity.type
_entity.pdbx_description
1 polymer ?
#
loop_
_entity_poly.entity_id
_entity_poly.type
_entity_poly.pdbx_seq_one_letter_code
_entity_poly.pdbx_strand_id
1 'polypeptide(L)'
;MRDTKFSQILKVKKQALEKIEIDLTKRRNKLSVLKNEINDLIKQISDHEFPKKGNSIELNSNLAILNTYKNQKQNLSEKINLTNKEIMHFEHLYKKAYLDYEKIKYLEEEEIKKSILKAKKQEQIMLDEIATQRFAYSKENL
;
A
#
# COMPACT_ATOMS: atom_id res chain seq x y z
N MET A 1 -17.50 -6.53 17.56
CA MET A 1 -16.39 -5.57 17.75
C MET A 1 -16.94 -4.44 18.59
N ARG A 2 -16.33 -4.07 19.72
CA ARG A 2 -16.83 -2.92 20.51
C ARG A 2 -16.58 -1.65 19.70
N ASP A 3 -17.64 -0.92 19.35
CA ASP A 3 -17.57 0.31 18.59
C ASP A 3 -16.96 1.43 19.44
N THR A 4 -15.63 1.52 19.43
CA THR A 4 -14.92 2.71 19.94
C THR A 4 -15.08 3.86 18.95
N LYS A 5 -14.88 5.10 19.40
CA LYS A 5 -14.87 6.27 18.50
C LYS A 5 -13.77 6.15 17.43
N PHE A 6 -12.69 5.41 17.72
CA PHE A 6 -11.56 5.21 16.83
C PHE A 6 -11.74 4.06 15.85
N SER A 7 -12.57 3.05 16.14
CA SER A 7 -12.80 1.89 15.27
C SER A 7 -13.30 2.29 13.88
N GLN A 8 -14.24 3.23 13.81
CA GLN A 8 -14.75 3.75 12.53
C GLN A 8 -13.67 4.49 11.74
N ILE A 9 -12.86 5.31 12.43
CA ILE A 9 -11.76 6.07 11.82
C ILE A 9 -10.69 5.10 11.33
N LEU A 10 -10.34 4.09 12.12
CA LEU A 10 -9.35 3.08 11.79
C LEU A 10 -9.76 2.29 10.55
N LYS A 11 -11.04 1.92 10.43
CA LYS A 11 -11.58 1.26 9.23
C LYS A 11 -11.41 2.11 7.97
N VAL A 12 -11.76 3.40 8.03
CA VAL A 12 -11.60 4.31 6.88
C VAL A 12 -10.12 4.49 6.52
N LYS A 13 -9.24 4.63 7.51
CA LYS A 13 -7.79 4.75 7.30
C LYS A 13 -7.19 3.48 6.70
N LYS A 14 -7.65 2.30 7.14
CA LYS A 14 -7.25 1.01 6.58
C LYS A 14 -7.66 0.89 5.11
N GLN A 15 -8.91 1.23 4.78
CA GLN A 15 -9.38 1.23 3.39
C GLN A 15 -8.57 2.19 2.49
N ALA A 16 -8.21 3.37 3.02
CA ALA A 16 -7.37 4.32 2.30
C ALA A 16 -5.96 3.75 2.06
N LEU A 17 -5.37 3.07 3.05
CA LEU A 17 -4.09 2.38 2.94
C LEU A 17 -4.14 1.28 1.86
N GLU A 18 -5.14 0.39 1.93
CA GLU A 18 -5.34 -0.70 0.98
C GLU A 18 -5.48 -0.19 -0.46
N LYS A 19 -6.20 0.93 -0.66
CA LYS A 19 -6.32 1.56 -1.97
C LYS A 19 -4.96 2.00 -2.54
N ILE A 20 -4.11 2.60 -1.69
CA ILE A 20 -2.76 3.01 -2.08
C ILE A 20 -1.89 1.79 -2.41
N GLU A 21 -2.01 0.69 -1.66
CA GLU A 21 -1.27 -0.55 -1.93
C GLU A 21 -1.66 -1.18 -3.27
N ILE A 22 -2.95 -1.21 -3.58
CA ILE A 22 -3.46 -1.68 -4.87
C ILE A 22 -2.88 -0.82 -6.00
N ASP A 23 -2.89 0.50 -5.84
CA ASP A 23 -2.38 1.44 -6.83
C ASP A 23 -0.86 1.36 -7.01
N LEU A 24 -0.11 1.06 -5.95
CA LEU A 24 1.33 0.74 -6.00
C LEU A 24 1.58 -0.54 -6.78
N THR A 25 0.81 -1.58 -6.48
CA THR A 25 0.95 -2.89 -7.12
C THR A 25 0.71 -2.80 -8.62
N LYS A 26 -0.36 -2.09 -9.03
CA LYS A 26 -0.65 -1.82 -10.45
C LYS A 26 0.50 -1.13 -11.16
N ARG A 27 1.12 -0.13 -10.53
CA ARG A 27 2.25 0.62 -11.12
C ARG A 27 3.53 -0.21 -11.19
N ARG A 28 3.82 -1.01 -10.16
CA ARG A 28 4.94 -1.96 -10.18
C ARG A 28 4.78 -3.01 -11.28
N ASN A 29 3.56 -3.52 -11.47
CA ASN A 29 3.25 -4.43 -12.57
C ASN A 29 3.45 -3.74 -13.93
N LYS A 30 2.93 -2.53 -14.11
CA LYS A 30 3.14 -1.72 -15.32
C LYS A 30 4.63 -1.50 -15.60
N LEU A 31 5.42 -1.18 -14.58
CA LEU A 31 6.88 -1.02 -14.70
C LEU A 31 7.55 -2.32 -15.16
N SER A 32 7.14 -3.47 -14.62
CA SER A 32 7.64 -4.78 -15.03
C SER A 32 7.36 -5.05 -16.50
N VAL A 33 6.13 -4.80 -16.95
CA VAL A 33 5.73 -4.95 -18.36
C VAL A 33 6.58 -4.04 -19.26
N LEU A 34 6.71 -2.76 -18.94
CA LEU A 34 7.53 -1.82 -19.72
C LEU A 34 9.01 -2.23 -19.78
N LYS A 35 9.54 -2.81 -18.69
CA LYS A 35 10.92 -3.35 -18.66
C LYS A 35 11.07 -4.59 -19.55
N ASN A 36 10.05 -5.43 -19.65
CA ASN A 36 10.07 -6.55 -20.58
C ASN A 36 10.00 -6.04 -22.03
N GLU A 37 9.09 -5.11 -22.32
CA GLU A 37 8.96 -4.49 -23.65
C GLU A 37 10.27 -3.86 -24.14
N ILE A 38 10.97 -3.10 -23.28
CA ILE A 38 12.24 -2.49 -23.68
C ILE A 38 13.34 -3.53 -23.90
N ASN A 39 13.35 -4.62 -23.11
CA ASN A 39 14.30 -5.72 -23.29
C ASN A 39 14.04 -6.47 -24.60
N ASP A 40 12.77 -6.71 -24.94
CA ASP A 40 12.40 -7.36 -26.20
C ASP A 40 12.72 -6.46 -27.40
N LEU A 41 12.51 -5.15 -27.28
CA LEU A 41 12.93 -4.19 -28.30
C LEU A 41 14.46 -4.17 -28.48
N ILE A 42 15.22 -4.24 -27.38
CA ILE A 42 16.69 -4.32 -27.44
C ILE A 42 17.15 -5.60 -28.15
N LYS A 43 16.49 -6.74 -27.90
CA LYS A 43 16.77 -7.99 -28.62
C LYS A 43 16.46 -7.85 -30.11
N GLN A 44 15.29 -7.31 -30.47
CA GLN A 44 14.93 -7.06 -31.87
C GLN A 44 15.94 -6.17 -32.59
N ILE A 45 16.44 -5.11 -31.93
CA ILE A 45 17.48 -4.24 -32.50
C ILE A 45 18.80 -4.99 -32.67
N SER A 46 19.15 -5.89 -31.74
CA SER A 46 20.38 -6.68 -31.80
C SER A 46 20.32 -7.78 -32.86
N ASP A 47 19.15 -8.39 -33.05
CA ASP A 47 18.91 -9.45 -34.02
C ASP A 47 18.74 -8.88 -35.44
N HIS A 48 18.51 -7.56 -35.58
CA HIS A 48 18.38 -6.90 -36.88
C HIS A 48 19.74 -6.80 -37.58
N GLU A 49 19.97 -7.68 -38.56
CA GLU A 49 21.18 -7.64 -39.38
C GLU A 49 21.15 -6.49 -40.38
N PHE A 50 22.19 -5.66 -40.35
CA PHE A 50 22.35 -4.58 -41.32
C PHE A 50 22.82 -5.16 -42.67
N PRO A 51 22.22 -4.76 -43.81
CA PRO A 51 22.65 -5.24 -45.11
C PRO A 51 24.11 -4.82 -45.38
N LYS A 52 25.00 -5.80 -45.56
CA LYS A 52 26.43 -5.55 -45.89
C LYS A 52 26.63 -5.05 -47.33
N LYS A 53 25.61 -5.24 -48.18
CA LYS A 53 25.54 -4.83 -49.59
C LYS A 53 24.06 -4.60 -49.94
N GLY A 54 23.75 -3.66 -50.82
CA GLY A 54 22.37 -3.39 -51.25
C GLY A 54 22.25 -2.11 -52.07
N ASN A 55 21.09 -1.91 -52.70
CA ASN A 55 20.77 -0.68 -53.42
C ASN A 55 20.56 0.48 -52.42
N SER A 56 20.82 1.73 -52.82
CA SER A 56 20.63 2.92 -51.98
C SER A 56 19.22 3.02 -51.37
N ILE A 57 18.21 2.48 -52.05
CA ILE A 57 16.82 2.43 -51.56
C ILE A 57 16.70 1.50 -50.34
N GLU A 58 17.36 0.34 -50.35
CA GLU A 58 17.35 -0.65 -49.26
C GLU A 58 18.14 -0.17 -48.04
N LEU A 59 19.19 0.63 -48.27
CA LEU A 59 19.93 1.30 -47.19
C LEU A 59 19.06 2.35 -46.50
N ASN A 60 18.37 3.19 -47.26
CA ASN A 60 17.50 4.23 -46.70
C ASN A 60 16.32 3.64 -45.92
N SER A 61 15.72 2.55 -46.39
CA SER A 61 14.64 1.87 -45.66
C SER A 61 15.14 1.27 -44.34
N ASN A 62 16.31 0.65 -44.32
CA ASN A 62 16.92 0.13 -43.08
C ASN A 62 17.26 1.24 -42.08
N LEU A 63 17.78 2.37 -42.55
CA LEU A 63 18.03 3.53 -41.69
C LEU A 63 16.72 4.08 -41.09
N ALA A 64 15.64 4.12 -41.87
CA ALA A 64 14.32 4.51 -41.37
C ALA A 64 13.84 3.56 -40.25
N ILE A 65 13.97 2.25 -40.44
CA ILE A 65 13.64 1.23 -39.43
C ILE A 65 14.48 1.39 -38.16
N LEU A 66 15.78 1.67 -38.29
CA LEU A 66 16.65 1.89 -37.13
C LEU A 66 16.25 3.16 -36.35
N ASN A 67 15.85 4.21 -37.06
CA ASN A 67 15.35 5.43 -36.43
C ASN A 67 14.02 5.21 -35.72
N THR A 68 13.10 4.41 -36.28
CA THR A 68 11.85 4.06 -35.58
C THR A 68 12.13 3.26 -34.31
N TYR A 69 13.03 2.29 -34.35
CA TYR A 69 13.42 1.54 -33.15
C TYR A 69 14.08 2.42 -32.08
N LYS A 70 14.95 3.36 -32.47
CA LYS A 70 15.54 4.34 -31.53
C LYS A 70 14.46 5.20 -30.87
N ASN A 71 13.52 5.71 -31.65
CA ASN A 71 12.41 6.51 -31.13
C ASN A 71 11.51 5.70 -30.19
N GLN A 72 11.21 4.44 -30.53
CA GLN A 72 10.45 3.55 -29.66
C GLN A 72 11.18 3.27 -28.34
N LYS A 73 12.50 3.03 -28.40
CA LYS A 73 13.33 2.81 -27.20
C LYS A 73 13.33 4.04 -26.30
N GLN A 74 13.47 5.24 -26.88
CA GLN A 74 13.41 6.49 -26.13
C GLN A 74 12.04 6.66 -25.45
N ASN A 75 10.95 6.47 -26.19
CA ASN A 75 9.59 6.57 -25.66
C ASN A 75 9.33 5.59 -24.52
N LEU A 76 9.81 4.34 -24.63
CA LEU A 76 9.70 3.35 -23.55
C LEU A 76 10.53 3.74 -22.33
N SER A 77 11.76 4.24 -22.54
CA SER A 77 12.62 4.74 -21.46
C SER A 77 11.98 5.91 -20.71
N GLU A 78 11.35 6.84 -21.42
CA GLU A 78 10.61 7.96 -20.82
C GLU A 78 9.40 7.47 -20.01
N LYS A 79 8.63 6.52 -20.54
CA LYS A 79 7.51 5.89 -19.82
C LYS A 79 7.97 5.17 -18.55
N ILE A 80 9.11 4.47 -18.59
CA ILE A 80 9.71 3.81 -17.42
C ILE A 80 10.07 4.87 -16.37
N ASN A 81 10.75 5.95 -16.78
CA ASN A 81 11.12 7.04 -15.88
C ASN A 81 9.92 7.71 -15.22
N LEU A 82 8.86 7.97 -15.99
CA LEU A 82 7.62 8.53 -15.46
C LEU A 82 6.95 7.57 -14.48
N THR A 83 6.87 6.27 -14.81
CA THR A 83 6.30 5.25 -13.94
C THR A 83 7.10 5.10 -12.63
N ASN A 84 8.42 5.20 -12.68
CA ASN A 84 9.27 5.20 -11.48
C ASN A 84 8.97 6.40 -10.57
N LYS A 85 8.83 7.60 -11.15
CA LYS A 85 8.45 8.81 -10.38
C LYS A 85 7.08 8.66 -9.73
N GLU A 86 6.12 8.08 -10.44
CA GLU A 86 4.81 7.76 -9.86
C GLU A 86 4.94 6.78 -8.70
N ILE A 87 5.70 5.69 -8.84
CA ILE A 87 5.91 4.72 -7.75
C ILE A 87 6.48 5.42 -6.51
N MET A 88 7.51 6.25 -6.66
CA MET A 88 8.08 7.01 -5.55
C MET A 88 7.06 7.92 -4.88
N HIS A 89 6.20 8.58 -5.66
CA HIS A 89 5.13 9.41 -5.12
C HIS A 89 4.13 8.59 -4.29
N PHE A 90 3.67 7.45 -4.82
CA PHE A 90 2.75 6.59 -4.09
C PHE A 90 3.38 5.91 -2.87
N GLU A 91 4.68 5.58 -2.91
CA GLU A 91 5.41 5.08 -1.73
C GLU A 91 5.47 6.14 -0.61
N HIS A 92 5.65 7.41 -0.98
CA HIS A 92 5.58 8.51 -0.01
C HIS A 92 4.17 8.65 0.59
N LEU A 93 3.14 8.62 -0.25
CA LEU A 93 1.74 8.64 0.21
C LEU A 93 1.41 7.46 1.13
N TYR A 94 1.90 6.26 0.77
CA TYR A 94 1.74 5.05 1.56
C TYR A 94 2.35 5.22 2.95
N LYS A 95 3.62 5.67 3.02
CA LYS A 95 4.31 5.89 4.29
C LYS A 95 3.54 6.86 5.19
N LYS A 96 3.01 7.94 4.63
CA LYS A 96 2.20 8.91 5.37
C LYS A 96 0.90 8.30 5.88
N ALA A 97 0.16 7.61 5.02
CA ALA A 97 -1.10 6.95 5.39
C ALA A 97 -0.89 5.85 6.44
N TYR A 98 0.21 5.10 6.34
CA TYR A 98 0.59 4.07 7.29
C TYR A 98 0.88 4.64 8.68
N LEU A 99 1.66 5.72 8.76
CA LEU A 99 1.91 6.40 10.04
C LEU A 99 0.62 6.92 10.69
N ASP A 100 -0.30 7.48 9.90
CA ASP A 100 -1.59 7.94 10.41
C ASP A 100 -2.46 6.78 10.90
N TYR A 101 -2.47 5.66 10.18
CA TYR A 101 -3.16 4.44 10.59
C TYR A 101 -2.63 3.92 11.94
N GLU A 102 -1.31 3.78 12.08
CA GLU A 102 -0.69 3.28 13.31
C GLU A 102 -0.93 4.22 14.51
N LYS A 103 -0.94 5.54 14.30
CA LYS A 103 -1.31 6.50 15.37
C LYS A 103 -2.73 6.27 15.89
N ILE A 104 -3.70 6.11 15.00
CA ILE A 104 -5.10 5.89 15.39
C ILE A 104 -5.26 4.53 16.07
N LYS A 105 -4.58 3.50 15.56
CA LYS A 105 -4.57 2.17 16.16
C LYS A 105 -4.04 2.21 17.60
N TYR A 106 -2.93 2.91 17.83
CA TYR A 106 -2.38 3.10 19.17
C TYR A 106 -3.37 3.78 20.12
N LEU A 107 -4.05 4.85 19.67
CA LEU A 107 -5.07 5.55 20.46
C LEU A 107 -6.27 4.65 20.81
N GLU A 108 -6.71 3.82 19.86
CA GLU A 108 -7.76 2.83 20.11
C GLU A 108 -7.34 1.82 21.18
N GLU A 109 -6.12 1.29 21.09
CA GLU A 109 -5.58 0.34 22.07
C GLU A 109 -5.51 0.95 23.48
N GLU A 110 -5.10 2.22 23.60
CA GLU A 110 -5.14 2.93 24.89
C GLU A 110 -6.55 3.10 25.44
N GLU A 111 -7.52 3.46 24.60
CA GLU A 111 -8.91 3.62 25.01
C GLU A 111 -9.51 2.29 25.49
N ILE A 112 -9.22 1.20 24.77
CA ILE A 112 -9.63 -0.15 25.15
C ILE A 112 -9.01 -0.51 26.52
N LYS A 113 -7.71 -0.29 26.73
CA LYS A 113 -7.07 -0.55 28.03
C LYS A 113 -7.74 0.24 29.16
N LYS A 114 -8.00 1.53 28.96
CA LYS A 114 -8.70 2.39 29.94
C LYS A 114 -10.11 1.87 30.22
N SER A 115 -10.83 1.41 29.19
CA SER A 115 -12.18 0.86 29.34
C SER A 115 -12.19 -0.44 30.17
N ILE A 116 -11.21 -1.32 29.95
CA ILE A 116 -11.07 -2.57 30.70
C ILE A 116 -10.75 -2.29 32.16
N LEU A 117 -9.83 -1.35 32.45
CA LEU A 117 -9.49 -0.97 33.82
C LEU A 117 -10.69 -0.38 34.56
N LYS A 118 -11.49 0.46 33.90
CA LYS A 118 -12.74 1.00 34.49
C LYS A 118 -13.74 -0.11 34.81
N ALA A 119 -13.95 -1.03 33.88
CA ALA A 119 -14.85 -2.16 34.08
C ALA A 119 -14.41 -3.05 35.26
N LYS A 120 -13.13 -3.39 35.35
CA LYS A 120 -12.58 -4.16 36.48
C LYS A 120 -12.77 -3.47 37.82
N LYS A 121 -12.58 -2.14 37.88
CA LYS A 121 -12.79 -1.36 39.11
C LYS A 121 -14.26 -1.36 39.52
N GLN A 122 -15.18 -1.21 38.57
CA GLN A 122 -16.63 -1.27 38.84
C GLN A 122 -17.04 -2.67 39.32
N GLU A 123 -16.51 -3.71 38.69
CA GLU A 123 -16.75 -5.11 39.10
C GLU A 123 -16.27 -5.36 40.53
N GLN A 124 -15.08 -4.88 40.90
CA GLN A 124 -14.55 -4.98 42.26
C GLN A 124 -15.46 -4.29 43.29
N ILE A 125 -15.91 -3.05 43.00
CA ILE A 125 -16.82 -2.30 43.88
C ILE A 125 -18.13 -3.07 44.07
N MET A 126 -18.71 -3.60 42.99
CA MET A 126 -19.93 -4.40 43.06
C MET A 126 -19.75 -5.68 43.88
N LEU A 127 -18.62 -6.37 43.75
CA LEU A 127 -18.31 -7.56 44.54
C LEU A 127 -18.18 -7.23 46.04
N ASP A 128 -17.52 -6.12 46.37
CA ASP A 128 -17.38 -5.64 47.75
C ASP A 128 -18.75 -5.25 48.35
N GLU A 129 -19.61 -4.59 47.57
CA GLU A 129 -20.98 -4.26 47.97
C GLU A 129 -21.81 -5.53 48.23
N ILE A 130 -21.76 -6.52 47.33
CA ILE A 130 -22.45 -7.81 47.49
C ILE A 130 -21.95 -8.54 48.74
N ALA A 131 -20.63 -8.55 48.96
CA ALA A 131 -20.04 -9.18 50.15
C ALA A 131 -20.52 -8.50 51.44
N THR A 132 -20.56 -7.17 51.46
CA THR A 132 -21.04 -6.37 52.60
C THR A 132 -22.52 -6.65 52.87
N GLN A 133 -23.35 -6.65 51.83
CA GLN A 133 -24.78 -6.98 51.97
C GLN A 133 -24.96 -8.39 52.53
N ARG A 134 -24.28 -9.40 51.97
CA ARG A 134 -24.34 -10.78 52.47
C ARG A 134 -23.92 -10.90 53.93
N PHE A 135 -22.85 -10.22 54.32
CA PHE A 135 -22.39 -10.21 55.70
C PHE A 135 -23.44 -9.57 56.64
N ALA A 136 -24.03 -8.44 56.25
CA ALA A 136 -25.09 -7.79 57.01
C ALA A 136 -26.32 -8.70 57.19
N TYR A 137 -26.79 -9.32 56.11
CA TYR A 137 -27.90 -10.29 56.16
C TYR A 137 -27.61 -11.49 57.06
N SER A 138 -26.36 -11.99 57.07
CA SER A 138 -25.98 -13.11 57.95
C SER A 138 -25.96 -12.73 59.43
N LYS A 139 -25.74 -11.45 59.76
CA LYS A 139 -25.75 -10.94 61.13
C LYS A 139 -27.16 -10.66 61.68
N GLU A 140 -28.11 -10.27 60.82
CA GLU A 140 -29.50 -10.02 61.23
C GLU A 140 -30.32 -11.30 61.40
N ASN A 141 -29.88 -12.43 60.82
CA ASN A 141 -30.55 -13.73 60.93
C ASN A 141 -29.88 -14.68 61.95
N LEU A 142 -29.17 -14.12 62.92
CA LEU A 142 -28.48 -14.80 64.02
C LEU A 142 -29.01 -14.26 65.35
#